data_AF-A0A6A6LEV6-F1
#
_entry.id   AF-A0A6A6LEV6-F1
#
_cell.length_a   1.000
_cell.length_b   1.000
_cell.length_c   1.000
_cell.angle_alpha   90.00
_cell.angle_beta   90.00
_cell.angle_gamma   90.00
#
_symmetry.space_group_name_H-M   'P 1'
#
loop_
_entity.id
_entity.type
_entity.pdbx_description
1 polymer ?
#
loop_
_entity_poly.entity_id
_entity_poly.type
_entity_poly.pdbx_seq_one_letter_code
_entity_poly.pdbx_strand_id
1 'polypeptide(L)'
;MAATWAENPRWAVRSVDTYAAQCEKCSKWRVIATQEEYEEIRSKIFENPFVCDRKPGVSCEDPADIEYNATRTWVIDRPGIPKTPVGFKRSLVLRRDFSKMDAYYITPTGKKLRTRNEIAAFLEANPKYKDVSIEDFNFTSPKVMEDTIPEDARKVNASGSGRKGKASKDAA
;
A
#
# COMPACT_ATOMS: atom_id res chain seq x y z
N MET A 1 -3.17 -1.22 9.52
CA MET A 1 -1.87 -1.71 9.02
C MET A 1 -1.32 -0.68 8.05
N ALA A 2 -0.04 -0.36 8.13
CA ALA A 2 0.54 0.74 7.39
C ALA A 2 1.90 0.39 6.76
N ALA A 3 2.26 1.15 5.73
CA ALA A 3 3.54 1.08 5.06
C ALA A 3 4.12 2.48 4.82
N THR A 4 5.44 2.59 4.69
CA THR A 4 6.13 3.89 4.66
C THR A 4 7.21 4.05 3.56
N TRP A 5 7.89 5.21 3.51
CA TRP A 5 8.97 5.58 2.55
C TRP A 5 9.90 6.71 3.07
N ALA A 6 11.22 6.67 2.77
CA ALA A 6 12.21 7.75 3.02
C ALA A 6 12.74 8.48 1.74
N GLU A 7 13.15 9.76 1.85
CA GLU A 7 13.36 10.73 0.73
C GLU A 7 14.46 10.46 -0.36
N ASN A 8 14.05 10.74 -1.62
CA ASN A 8 14.66 11.26 -2.89
C ASN A 8 16.00 10.71 -3.47
N PRO A 9 15.98 10.27 -4.76
CA PRO A 9 16.15 11.21 -5.88
C PRO A 9 15.00 11.10 -6.88
N ARG A 10 14.89 12.07 -7.80
CA ARG A 10 13.83 12.32 -8.80
C ARG A 10 13.44 11.15 -9.73
N TRP A 11 13.95 9.95 -9.49
CA TRP A 11 13.75 8.71 -10.24
C TRP A 11 13.67 7.45 -9.34
N ALA A 12 13.72 7.57 -8.01
CA ALA A 12 13.52 6.44 -7.10
C ALA A 12 12.09 5.91 -7.22
N VAL A 13 11.98 4.59 -7.39
CA VAL A 13 10.72 3.87 -7.35
C VAL A 13 10.08 4.14 -5.99
N ARG A 14 8.90 4.77 -5.98
CA ARG A 14 8.14 5.06 -4.76
C ARG A 14 7.36 3.82 -4.30
N SER A 15 8.09 2.73 -4.06
CA SER A 15 7.55 1.49 -3.51
C SER A 15 7.56 1.49 -1.99
N VAL A 16 6.80 0.58 -1.41
CA VAL A 16 6.81 0.33 0.04
C VAL A 16 8.20 -0.12 0.49
N ASP A 17 8.74 0.51 1.54
CA ASP A 17 10.01 0.11 2.16
C ASP A 17 9.86 -0.64 3.49
N THR A 18 8.78 -0.36 4.21
CA THR A 18 8.54 -0.84 5.57
C THR A 18 7.08 -1.26 5.68
N TYR A 19 6.82 -2.40 6.33
CA TYR A 19 5.49 -2.84 6.71
C TYR A 19 5.32 -2.71 8.22
N ALA A 20 4.14 -2.30 8.67
CA ALA A 20 3.85 -2.12 10.09
C ALA A 20 2.40 -2.48 10.46
N ALA A 21 2.23 -3.05 11.66
CA ALA A 21 0.94 -3.33 12.25
C ALA A 21 0.77 -2.54 13.56
N GLN A 22 -0.44 -2.04 13.80
CA GLN A 22 -0.76 -1.33 15.02
C GLN A 22 -1.28 -2.32 16.07
N CYS A 23 -0.72 -2.28 17.26
CA CYS A 23 -1.19 -3.10 18.37
C CYS A 23 -2.56 -2.62 18.85
N GLU A 24 -3.53 -3.52 18.96
CA GLU A 24 -4.88 -3.22 19.46
C GLU A 24 -4.89 -2.76 20.92
N LYS A 25 -3.98 -3.28 21.76
CA LYS A 25 -3.94 -2.99 23.20
C LYS A 25 -3.33 -1.63 23.54
N CYS A 26 -2.22 -1.25 22.88
CA CYS A 26 -1.44 -0.07 23.23
C CYS A 26 -1.32 0.97 22.11
N SER A 27 -1.90 0.70 20.93
CA SER A 27 -1.87 1.57 19.75
C SER A 27 -0.47 1.87 19.18
N LYS A 28 0.59 1.22 19.69
CA LYS A 28 1.95 1.33 19.18
C LYS A 28 2.10 0.58 17.85
N TRP A 29 2.92 1.12 16.95
CA TRP A 29 3.22 0.49 15.67
C TRP A 29 4.45 -0.42 15.79
N ARG A 30 4.31 -1.64 15.28
CA ARG A 30 5.36 -2.65 15.23
C ARG A 30 5.76 -2.89 13.78
N VAL A 31 7.06 -2.90 13.51
CA VAL A 31 7.59 -3.21 12.18
C VAL A 31 7.44 -4.71 11.95
N ILE A 32 6.89 -5.05 10.79
CA ILE A 32 6.68 -6.40 10.31
C ILE A 32 7.76 -6.70 9.27
N ALA A 33 8.46 -7.82 9.45
CA ALA A 33 9.72 -8.07 8.75
C ALA A 33 9.51 -8.39 7.25
N THR A 34 8.41 -9.06 6.92
CA THR A 34 8.15 -9.51 5.55
C THR A 34 6.78 -9.05 5.07
N GLN A 35 6.66 -8.92 3.74
CA GLN A 35 5.36 -8.64 3.13
C GLN A 35 4.38 -9.77 3.48
N GLU A 36 4.79 -11.03 3.37
CA GLU A 36 3.95 -12.19 3.58
C GLU A 36 3.34 -12.23 4.99
N GLU A 37 4.12 -11.89 6.02
CA GLU A 37 3.64 -11.74 7.39
C GLU A 37 2.64 -10.58 7.53
N TYR A 38 2.93 -9.44 6.90
CA TYR A 38 2.00 -8.31 6.86
C TYR A 38 0.67 -8.69 6.18
N GLU A 39 0.73 -9.47 5.11
CA GLU A 39 -0.46 -9.96 4.40
C GLU A 39 -1.29 -10.92 5.25
N GLU A 40 -0.62 -11.82 5.98
CA GLU A 40 -1.26 -12.70 6.95
C GLU A 40 -2.04 -11.89 8.01
N ILE A 41 -1.38 -10.92 8.64
CA ILE A 41 -2.00 -10.10 9.68
C ILE A 41 -3.19 -9.31 9.11
N ARG A 42 -3.09 -8.68 7.92
CA ARG A 42 -4.20 -7.87 7.33
C ARG A 42 -5.38 -8.70 6.87
N SER A 43 -5.15 -9.91 6.40
CA SER A 43 -6.22 -10.79 5.93
C SER A 43 -7.11 -11.29 7.07
N LYS A 44 -6.56 -11.42 8.28
CA LYS A 44 -7.24 -11.94 9.46
C LYS A 44 -7.48 -10.89 10.54
N ILE A 45 -7.45 -9.60 10.17
CA ILE A 45 -7.43 -8.52 11.15
C ILE A 45 -8.74 -8.41 11.95
N PHE A 46 -9.87 -8.87 11.39
CA PHE A 46 -11.16 -8.84 12.07
C PHE A 46 -11.32 -9.99 13.06
N GLU A 47 -10.81 -11.18 12.73
CA GLU A 47 -10.86 -12.35 13.61
C GLU A 47 -9.73 -12.37 14.62
N ASN A 48 -8.58 -11.83 14.23
CA ASN A 48 -7.34 -11.93 14.99
C ASN A 48 -6.58 -10.58 14.96
N PRO A 49 -7.06 -9.56 15.70
CA PRO A 49 -6.41 -8.24 15.79
C PRO A 49 -4.94 -8.31 16.24
N PHE A 50 -4.07 -7.51 15.64
CA PHE A 50 -2.64 -7.56 15.97
C PHE A 50 -2.35 -7.07 17.39
N VAL A 51 -1.52 -7.80 18.14
CA VAL A 51 -1.01 -7.41 19.46
C VAL A 51 0.49 -7.65 19.54
N CYS A 52 1.20 -6.84 20.34
CA CYS A 52 2.67 -6.88 20.48
C CYS A 52 3.21 -8.29 20.74
N ASP A 53 2.53 -9.03 21.61
CA ASP A 53 2.90 -10.38 22.08
C ASP A 53 3.04 -11.42 20.94
N ARG A 54 2.52 -11.12 19.74
CA ARG A 54 2.73 -11.97 18.54
C ARG A 54 4.17 -11.94 18.04
N LYS A 55 4.91 -10.88 18.33
CA LYS A 55 6.31 -10.74 17.97
C LYS A 55 7.13 -11.27 19.16
N PRO A 56 7.96 -12.31 18.97
CA PRO A 56 8.72 -12.90 20.07
C PRO A 56 9.56 -11.86 20.80
N GLY A 57 9.41 -11.79 22.13
CA GLY A 57 10.18 -10.87 22.98
C GLY A 57 9.77 -9.41 22.89
N VAL A 58 8.59 -9.09 22.34
CA VAL A 58 8.06 -7.72 22.29
C VAL A 58 6.75 -7.64 23.07
N SER A 59 6.61 -6.62 23.92
CA SER A 59 5.43 -6.38 24.75
C SER A 59 4.83 -4.99 24.51
N CYS A 60 3.77 -4.67 25.25
CA CYS A 60 3.13 -3.35 25.19
C CYS A 60 3.92 -2.27 25.95
N GLU A 61 4.85 -2.66 26.81
CA GLU A 61 5.71 -1.77 27.58
C GLU A 61 6.84 -1.23 26.72
N ASP A 62 7.33 -2.01 25.75
CA ASP A 62 8.39 -1.61 24.83
C ASP A 62 8.03 -0.36 24.01
N PRO A 63 8.99 0.53 23.70
CA PRO A 63 8.77 1.67 22.82
C PRO A 63 8.32 1.21 21.43
N ALA A 64 7.56 2.04 20.71
CA ALA A 64 7.12 1.70 19.35
C ALA A 64 8.33 1.53 18.42
N ASP A 65 8.24 0.58 17.47
CA ASP A 65 9.31 0.34 16.50
C ASP A 65 9.39 1.51 15.50
N ILE A 66 8.24 2.15 15.26
CA ILE A 66 8.06 3.26 14.33
C ILE A 66 6.95 4.19 14.83
N GLU A 67 7.12 5.48 14.65
CA GLU A 67 6.11 6.48 15.03
C GLU A 67 5.36 7.01 13.81
N TYR A 68 4.04 7.15 13.97
CA TYR A 68 3.21 7.82 12.97
C TYR A 68 3.52 9.32 12.98
N ASN A 69 4.27 9.78 11.99
CA ASN A 69 4.67 11.17 11.81
C ASN A 69 4.99 11.46 10.32
N ALA A 70 5.31 12.72 10.02
CA ALA A 70 5.58 13.18 8.65
C ALA A 70 7.03 12.96 8.17
N THR A 71 7.83 12.15 8.86
CA THR A 71 9.19 11.78 8.39
C THR A 71 9.18 10.86 7.16
N ARG A 72 7.99 10.31 6.86
CA ARG A 72 7.73 9.32 5.81
C ARG A 72 6.25 9.38 5.45
N THR A 73 5.91 9.10 4.20
CA THR A 73 4.49 9.04 3.81
C THR A 73 3.90 7.69 4.21
N TRP A 74 2.85 7.75 5.03
CA TRP A 74 2.10 6.58 5.47
C TRP A 74 0.99 6.24 4.47
N VAL A 75 0.85 4.95 4.19
CA VAL A 75 -0.32 4.42 3.48
C VAL A 75 -0.96 3.32 4.31
N ILE A 76 -2.28 3.31 4.41
CA ILE A 76 -3.04 2.39 5.27
C ILE A 76 -3.98 1.53 4.42
N ASP A 77 -3.75 0.22 4.42
CA ASP A 77 -4.67 -0.73 3.79
C ASP A 77 -6.01 -0.74 4.52
N ARG A 78 -7.10 -0.92 3.77
CA ARG A 78 -8.40 -1.27 4.37
C ARG A 78 -8.25 -2.61 5.12
N PRO A 79 -8.92 -2.79 6.27
CA PRO A 79 -8.97 -4.09 6.94
C PRO A 79 -9.52 -5.21 6.05
N GLY A 80 -9.03 -6.44 6.22
CA GLY A 80 -9.59 -7.64 5.58
C GLY A 80 -9.22 -7.84 4.11
N ILE A 81 -8.21 -7.14 3.58
CA ILE A 81 -7.73 -7.44 2.22
C ILE A 81 -7.06 -8.83 2.25
N PRO A 82 -7.39 -9.74 1.31
CA PRO A 82 -6.84 -11.09 1.28
C PRO A 82 -5.34 -11.11 0.94
N LYS A 83 -4.69 -12.23 1.26
CA LYS A 83 -3.30 -12.48 0.88
C LYS A 83 -3.14 -12.55 -0.63
N THR A 84 -1.95 -12.23 -1.10
CA THR A 84 -1.56 -12.47 -2.49
C THR A 84 -1.52 -13.98 -2.76
N PRO A 85 -1.96 -14.45 -3.94
CA PRO A 85 -1.81 -15.85 -4.32
C PRO A 85 -0.38 -16.35 -4.25
N VAL A 86 -0.21 -17.61 -3.86
CA VAL A 86 1.11 -18.24 -3.71
C VAL A 86 1.90 -18.14 -5.02
N GLY A 87 3.16 -17.73 -4.92
CA GLY A 87 4.06 -17.53 -6.06
C GLY A 87 3.98 -16.14 -6.70
N PHE A 88 2.94 -15.35 -6.40
CA PHE A 88 2.83 -13.96 -6.84
C PHE A 88 3.25 -13.01 -5.71
N LYS A 89 3.63 -11.79 -6.08
CA LYS A 89 3.89 -10.71 -5.10
C LYS A 89 3.12 -9.45 -5.46
N ARG A 90 2.37 -8.88 -4.51
CA ARG A 90 1.71 -7.58 -4.69
C ARG A 90 2.74 -6.47 -4.58
N SER A 91 2.87 -5.62 -5.59
CA SER A 91 3.75 -4.45 -5.59
C SER A 91 2.91 -3.19 -5.61
N LEU A 92 3.17 -2.28 -4.68
CA LEU A 92 2.49 -0.99 -4.60
C LEU A 92 3.45 0.13 -4.99
N VAL A 93 2.99 1.08 -5.81
CA VAL A 93 3.78 2.23 -6.25
C VAL A 93 2.99 3.52 -6.02
N LEU A 94 3.56 4.45 -5.28
CA LEU A 94 2.97 5.76 -5.00
C LEU A 94 3.09 6.65 -6.23
N ARG A 95 1.98 7.29 -6.62
CA ARG A 95 2.00 8.25 -7.72
C ARG A 95 2.84 9.47 -7.41
N ARG A 96 3.31 10.14 -8.47
CA ARG A 96 4.15 11.34 -8.35
C ARG A 96 3.47 12.47 -7.57
N ASP A 97 2.16 12.58 -7.72
CA ASP A 97 1.29 13.57 -7.09
C ASP A 97 0.76 13.11 -5.71
N PHE A 98 1.21 11.96 -5.18
CA PHE A 98 0.74 11.41 -3.90
C PHE A 98 -0.78 11.15 -3.83
N SER A 99 -1.50 11.19 -4.96
CA SER A 99 -2.96 11.05 -4.98
C SER A 99 -3.44 9.67 -4.56
N LYS A 100 -2.68 8.62 -4.91
CA LYS A 100 -2.94 7.22 -4.54
C LYS A 100 -1.75 6.32 -4.83
N MET A 101 -1.86 5.08 -4.37
CA MET A 101 -0.98 3.97 -4.74
C MET A 101 -1.60 3.21 -5.93
N ASP A 102 -0.79 2.85 -6.92
CA ASP A 102 -1.18 1.87 -7.95
C ASP A 102 -0.71 0.48 -7.50
N ALA A 103 -1.62 -0.51 -7.58
CA ALA A 103 -1.33 -1.91 -7.25
C ALA A 103 -0.97 -2.70 -8.50
N TYR A 104 0.06 -3.54 -8.37
CA TYR A 104 0.58 -4.43 -9.39
C TYR A 104 0.81 -5.81 -8.81
N TYR A 105 0.93 -6.81 -9.67
CA TYR A 105 1.36 -8.16 -9.31
C TYR A 105 2.60 -8.55 -10.08
N ILE A 106 3.60 -9.06 -9.36
CA ILE A 106 4.79 -9.67 -9.94
C ILE A 106 4.52 -11.17 -10.00
N THR A 107 4.62 -11.73 -11.20
CA THR A 107 4.44 -13.16 -11.44
C THR A 107 5.64 -13.96 -10.91
N PRO A 108 5.51 -15.30 -10.75
CA PRO A 108 6.66 -16.16 -10.48
C PRO A 108 7.80 -16.06 -11.51
N THR A 109 7.51 -15.58 -12.73
CA THR A 109 8.50 -15.34 -13.79
C THR A 109 9.10 -13.93 -13.76
N GLY A 110 8.72 -13.10 -12.78
CA GLY A 110 9.19 -11.71 -12.63
C GLY A 110 8.44 -10.68 -13.48
N LYS A 111 7.43 -11.09 -14.25
CA LYS A 111 6.63 -10.15 -15.06
C LYS A 111 5.73 -9.31 -14.16
N LYS A 112 5.72 -7.99 -14.37
CA LYS A 112 4.84 -7.06 -13.66
C LYS A 112 3.53 -6.89 -14.43
N LEU A 113 2.41 -7.13 -13.76
CA LEU A 113 1.05 -7.03 -14.29
C LEU A 113 0.27 -5.95 -13.52
N ARG A 114 -0.51 -5.16 -14.24
CA ARG A 114 -1.26 -4.01 -13.71
C ARG A 114 -2.77 -4.23 -13.70
N THR A 115 -3.28 -5.17 -14.48
CA THR A 115 -4.72 -5.34 -14.67
C THR A 115 -5.16 -6.79 -14.52
N ARG A 116 -6.44 -7.00 -14.23
CA ARG A 116 -7.04 -8.35 -14.21
C ARG A 116 -6.94 -9.04 -15.58
N ASN A 117 -7.09 -8.30 -16.67
CA ASN A 117 -6.96 -8.86 -18.02
C ASN A 117 -5.55 -9.37 -18.28
N GLU A 118 -4.53 -8.64 -17.82
CA GLU A 118 -3.13 -9.08 -17.91
C GLU A 118 -2.87 -10.34 -17.07
N ILE A 119 -3.51 -10.46 -15.90
CA ILE A 119 -3.45 -11.67 -15.07
C ILE A 119 -4.12 -12.84 -15.78
N ALA A 120 -5.33 -12.64 -16.31
CA ALA A 120 -6.07 -13.67 -17.04
C ALA A 120 -5.22 -14.22 -18.19
N ALA A 121 -4.68 -13.33 -19.04
CA ALA A 121 -3.81 -13.70 -20.14
C ALA A 121 -2.53 -14.43 -19.66
N PHE A 122 -1.98 -14.06 -18.50
CA PHE A 122 -0.83 -14.76 -17.92
C PHE A 122 -1.20 -16.18 -17.47
N LEU A 123 -2.34 -16.35 -16.79
CA LEU A 123 -2.80 -17.66 -16.31
C LEU A 123 -3.13 -18.60 -17.48
N GLU A 124 -3.81 -18.10 -18.52
CA GLU A 124 -4.09 -18.85 -19.76
C GLU A 124 -2.80 -19.32 -20.45
N ALA A 125 -1.79 -18.44 -20.53
CA ALA A 125 -0.50 -18.77 -21.13
C ALA A 125 0.39 -19.67 -20.24
N ASN A 126 0.04 -19.89 -18.97
CA ASN A 126 0.83 -20.67 -18.02
C ASN A 126 -0.03 -21.68 -17.25
N PRO A 127 -0.43 -22.81 -17.89
CA PRO A 127 -1.34 -23.80 -17.29
C PRO A 127 -0.89 -24.41 -15.95
N LYS A 128 0.40 -24.30 -15.60
CA LYS A 128 0.95 -24.67 -14.29
C LYS A 128 0.36 -23.89 -13.11
N TYR A 129 -0.31 -22.76 -13.36
CA TYR A 129 -0.98 -21.93 -12.34
C TYR A 129 -2.51 -22.03 -12.40
N LYS A 130 -3.05 -23.09 -13.00
CA LYS A 130 -4.50 -23.30 -13.17
C LYS A 130 -5.33 -23.28 -11.88
N ASP A 131 -4.69 -23.55 -10.74
CA ASP A 131 -5.36 -23.57 -9.42
C ASP A 131 -5.45 -22.17 -8.78
N VAL A 132 -4.87 -21.14 -9.42
CA VAL A 132 -4.96 -19.75 -8.98
C VAL A 132 -6.14 -19.08 -9.67
N SER A 133 -7.09 -18.54 -8.90
CA SER A 133 -8.23 -17.81 -9.45
C SER A 133 -7.87 -16.35 -9.72
N ILE A 134 -8.45 -15.78 -10.77
CA ILE A 134 -8.38 -14.33 -11.03
C ILE A 134 -9.00 -13.54 -9.87
N GLU A 135 -9.97 -14.11 -9.16
CA GLU A 135 -10.66 -13.49 -8.04
C GLU A 135 -9.77 -13.32 -6.81
N ASP A 136 -8.71 -14.13 -6.69
CA ASP A 136 -7.75 -14.03 -5.59
C ASP A 136 -6.85 -12.77 -5.69
N PHE A 137 -6.89 -12.06 -6.84
CA PHE A 137 -6.12 -10.84 -7.05
C PHE A 137 -6.92 -9.58 -6.68
N ASN A 138 -6.45 -8.91 -5.63
CA ASN A 138 -7.06 -7.71 -5.06
C ASN A 138 -6.25 -6.43 -5.36
N PHE A 139 -6.81 -5.59 -6.22
CA PHE A 139 -6.22 -4.31 -6.64
C PHE A 139 -6.61 -3.11 -5.76
N THR A 140 -7.17 -3.35 -4.56
CA THR A 140 -7.52 -2.26 -3.63
C THR A 140 -6.28 -1.43 -3.31
N SER A 141 -6.36 -0.11 -3.45
CA SER A 141 -5.28 0.80 -3.06
C SER A 141 -5.38 1.10 -1.56
N PRO A 142 -4.27 1.09 -0.80
CA PRO A 142 -4.28 1.69 0.53
C PRO A 142 -4.59 3.19 0.44
N LYS A 143 -5.10 3.75 1.53
CA LYS A 143 -5.32 5.18 1.69
C LYS A 143 -3.98 5.87 1.96
N VAL A 144 -3.67 6.92 1.20
CA VAL A 144 -2.52 7.79 1.49
C VAL A 144 -2.90 8.73 2.63
N MET A 145 -2.04 8.84 3.63
CA MET A 145 -2.26 9.70 4.78
C MET A 145 -1.72 11.10 4.51
N GLU A 146 -2.62 12.01 4.17
CA GLU A 146 -2.27 13.35 3.66
C GLU A 146 -1.39 14.13 4.64
N ASP A 147 -1.65 14.02 5.94
CA ASP A 147 -0.91 14.61 7.05
C ASP A 147 0.55 14.16 7.14
N THR A 148 0.91 13.06 6.46
CA THR A 148 2.27 12.50 6.42
C THR A 148 3.00 12.75 5.08
N ILE A 149 2.37 13.47 4.14
CA ILE A 149 3.01 13.86 2.88
C ILE A 149 3.96 15.05 3.15
N PRO A 150 5.22 15.00 2.65
CA PRO A 150 6.17 16.11 2.72
C PRO A 150 5.61 17.43 2.19
N GLU A 151 5.89 18.55 2.85
CA GLU A 151 5.32 19.85 2.52
C GLU A 151 5.66 20.33 1.09
N ASP A 152 6.87 20.05 0.62
CA ASP A 152 7.34 20.38 -0.73
C ASP A 152 6.50 19.66 -1.80
N ALA A 153 6.12 18.40 -1.54
CA ALA A 153 5.26 17.63 -2.41
C ALA A 153 3.81 18.14 -2.43
N ARG A 154 3.29 18.65 -1.31
CA ARG A 154 1.94 19.24 -1.24
C ARG A 154 1.80 20.49 -2.11
N LYS A 155 2.86 21.31 -2.18
CA LYS A 155 2.87 22.54 -3.01
C LYS A 155 2.75 22.23 -4.51
N VAL A 156 3.35 21.13 -4.96
CA VAL A 156 3.21 20.66 -6.35
C VAL A 156 1.75 20.33 -6.66
N ASN A 157 1.03 19.69 -5.73
CA ASN A 157 -0.37 19.32 -5.93
C ASN A 157 -1.32 20.53 -5.99
N ALA A 158 -1.07 21.57 -5.17
CA ALA A 158 -1.88 22.79 -5.18
C ALA A 158 -1.71 23.61 -6.49
N SER A 159 -0.56 23.50 -7.15
CA SER A 159 -0.28 24.21 -8.40
C SER A 159 -0.85 23.54 -9.67
N GLY A 160 -1.32 22.29 -9.58
CA GLY A 160 -1.91 21.54 -10.70
C GLY A 160 -3.40 21.77 -10.94
N SER A 161 -4.11 22.39 -9.99
CA SER A 161 -5.53 22.73 -10.10
C SER A 161 -5.74 24.10 -10.77
N GLY A 162 -5.24 24.22 -12.01
CA GLY A 162 -5.49 25.38 -12.88
C GLY A 162 -6.97 25.47 -13.26
N ARG A 163 -7.65 26.48 -12.70
CA ARG A 163 -9.02 26.92 -12.98
C ARG A 163 -9.35 26.93 -14.49
N LYS A 164 -10.33 26.13 -14.91
CA LYS A 164 -11.06 26.36 -16.17
C LYS A 164 -12.09 27.47 -15.90
N GLY A 165 -11.70 28.73 -16.13
CA GLY A 165 -12.62 29.86 -16.07
C GLY A 165 -13.74 29.68 -17.09
N LYS A 166 -14.99 29.56 -16.62
CA LYS A 166 -16.18 29.60 -17.48
C LYS A 166 -16.47 31.07 -17.75
N ALA A 167 -16.19 31.54 -18.96
CA ALA A 167 -16.60 32.85 -19.42
C ALA A 167 -18.15 32.88 -19.48
N SER A 168 -18.77 33.76 -18.69
CA SER A 168 -20.17 34.14 -18.87
C SER A 168 -20.27 34.96 -20.16
N LYS A 169 -21.20 34.57 -21.03
CA LYS A 169 -21.57 35.32 -22.22
C LYS A 169 -22.96 35.88 -21.94
N ASP A 170 -23.03 37.16 -21.62
CA ASP A 170 -24.30 37.88 -21.49
C ASP A 170 -24.93 38.07 -22.88
N ALA A 171 -26.22 37.76 -22.95
CA ALA A 171 -27.06 37.93 -24.12
C ALA A 171 -27.60 39.36 -24.18
N ALA A 172 -27.74 39.87 -25.40
CA ALA A 172 -28.45 41.11 -25.73
C ALA A 172 -29.96 40.96 -25.55
#